data_AF-A0A9E0UYM9-F1
#
_entry.id   AF-A0A9E0UYM9-F1
#
_cell.length_a   1.000
_cell.length_b   1.000
_cell.length_c   1.000
_cell.angle_alpha   90.00
_cell.angle_beta   90.00
_cell.angle_gamma   90.00
#
_symmetry.space_group_name_H-M   'P 1'
#
loop_
_entity.id
_entity.type
_entity.pdbx_description
1 polymer ?
#
loop_
_entity_poly.entity_id
_entity_poly.type
_entity_poly.pdbx_seq_one_letter_code
_entity_poly.pdbx_strand_id
1 'polypeptide(L)' 'VPAFPVDTHIHRLAWRWTLSSGKSVERTEVDLKRLFPQDSWNTLHLRIIFFGREYCPAKGHDPGKCPICSVIGRRELFR' A
#
# COMPACT_ATOMS: atom_id res chain seq x y z
N VAL A 1 -4.49 -15.54 16.29
CA VAL A 1 -5.30 -14.36 15.90
C VAL A 1 -4.95 -14.00 14.46
N PRO A 2 -5.92 -13.82 13.55
CA PRO A 2 -5.63 -13.43 12.18
C PRO A 2 -4.99 -12.03 12.16
N ALA A 3 -3.94 -11.89 11.34
CA ALA A 3 -3.17 -10.66 11.21
C ALA A 3 -3.14 -10.23 9.74
N PHE A 4 -3.01 -8.92 9.49
CA PHE A 4 -2.70 -8.39 8.18
C PHE A 4 -1.23 -7.96 8.25
N PRO A 5 -0.26 -8.79 7.82
CA PRO A 5 1.14 -8.44 7.97
C PRO A 5 1.45 -7.22 7.10
N VAL A 6 2.06 -6.20 7.68
CA VAL A 6 2.50 -5.00 6.97
C VAL A 6 4.02 -5.02 6.88
N ASP A 7 4.53 -5.17 5.66
CA ASP A 7 5.96 -5.06 5.35
C ASP A 7 6.29 -3.68 4.73
N THR A 8 7.52 -3.51 4.27
CA THR A 8 7.99 -2.26 3.65
C THR A 8 7.29 -1.93 2.33
N HIS A 9 6.78 -2.94 1.60
CA HIS A 9 5.98 -2.72 0.39
C HIS A 9 4.60 -2.19 0.78
N ILE A 10 3.89 -2.92 1.64
CA ILE A 10 2.53 -2.59 2.04
C ILE A 10 2.49 -1.24 2.76
N HIS A 11 3.44 -0.97 3.65
CA HIS A 11 3.52 0.32 4.34
C HIS A 11 3.68 1.50 3.38
N ARG A 12 4.62 1.38 2.43
CA ARG A 12 4.85 2.40 1.39
C ARG A 12 3.61 2.59 0.52
N LEU A 13 3.01 1.51 0.05
CA LEU A 13 1.88 1.56 -0.87
C LEU A 13 0.60 2.06 -0.20
N ALA A 14 0.32 1.63 1.03
CA ALA A 14 -0.80 2.15 1.81
C ALA A 14 -0.70 3.67 2.01
N TRP A 15 0.52 4.19 2.22
CA TRP A 15 0.75 5.63 2.21
C TRP A 15 0.48 6.21 0.82
N ARG A 16 1.15 5.72 -0.24
CA ARG A 16 1.00 6.24 -1.61
C ARG A 16 -0.44 6.30 -2.10
N TRP A 17 -1.27 5.32 -1.70
CA TRP A 17 -2.67 5.18 -2.10
C TRP A 17 -3.65 5.85 -1.12
N THR A 18 -3.17 6.70 -0.22
CA THR A 18 -4.00 7.44 0.75
C THR A 18 -4.77 6.56 1.76
N LEU A 19 -4.42 5.27 1.87
CA LEU A 19 -5.07 4.32 2.79
C LEU A 19 -4.58 4.48 4.24
N SER A 20 -3.36 4.98 4.43
CA SER A 20 -2.75 5.23 5.75
C SER A 20 -1.95 6.52 5.74
N SER A 21 -1.80 7.12 6.93
CA SER A 21 -0.94 8.30 7.15
C SER A 21 0.55 7.99 7.02
N GLY A 22 0.96 6.72 7.08
CA GLY A 22 2.38 6.31 7.02
C GLY A 22 3.19 6.66 8.27
N LYS A 23 2.54 7.07 9.38
CA LYS A 23 3.24 7.44 10.63
C LYS A 23 3.98 6.28 11.28
N SER A 24 3.41 5.07 11.22
CA SER A 24 4.03 3.85 11.72
C SER A 24 3.45 2.61 11.03
N VAL A 25 4.12 1.47 11.19
CA VAL A 25 3.67 0.18 10.67
C VAL A 25 2.39 -0.26 11.38
N GLU A 26 2.34 -0.11 12.71
CA GLU A 26 1.20 -0.49 13.55
C GLU A 26 -0.04 0.32 13.15
N ARG A 27 0.14 1.63 12.93
CA ARG A 27 -0.95 2.49 12.45
C ARG A 27 -1.47 2.03 11.10
N THR A 28 -0.57 1.66 10.20
CA THR A 28 -0.93 1.18 8.86
C THR A 28 -1.67 -0.15 8.92
N GLU A 29 -1.26 -1.07 9.79
CA GLU A 29 -1.97 -2.32 10.01
C GLU A 29 -3.40 -2.08 10.52
N VAL A 30 -3.56 -1.20 11.52
CA VAL A 30 -4.89 -0.83 12.03
C VAL A 30 -5.77 -0.22 10.94
N ASP A 31 -5.23 0.71 10.15
CA ASP A 31 -5.96 1.35 9.05
C ASP A 31 -6.36 0.32 7.97
N LEU A 32 -5.46 -0.58 7.57
CA LEU A 32 -5.76 -1.61 6.56
C LEU A 32 -6.76 -2.67 7.06
N LYS A 33 -6.66 -3.11 8.32
CA LYS A 33 -7.65 -4.02 8.91
C LYS A 33 -9.05 -3.42 9.00
N ARG A 34 -9.15 -2.10 9.17
CA ARG A 34 -10.43 -1.37 9.16
C ARG A 34 -11.03 -1.27 7.75
N LEU A 35 -10.19 -1.16 6.73
CA LEU A 35 -10.61 -0.95 5.33
C LEU A 35 -10.99 -2.24 4.60
N PHE A 36 -10.38 -3.37 4.96
CA PHE A 36 -10.55 -4.64 4.24
C PHE A 36 -11.12 -5.75 5.12
N PRO A 37 -11.99 -6.62 4.59
CA PRO A 37 -12.57 -7.72 5.35
C PRO A 37 -11.51 -8.78 5.68
N GLN A 38 -11.65 -9.41 6.85
CA GLN A 38 -10.62 -10.25 7.47
C GLN A 38 -10.23 -11.48 6.64
N ASP A 39 -11.18 -12.06 5.92
CA ASP A 39 -10.98 -13.17 5.00
C ASP A 39 -10.05 -12.84 3.83
N SER A 40 -9.98 -11.57 3.44
CA SER A 40 -9.16 -11.11 2.32
C SER A 40 -7.71 -10.77 2.67
N TRP A 41 -7.36 -10.66 3.97
CA TRP A 41 -6.07 -10.08 4.41
C TRP A 41 -4.84 -10.80 3.86
N ASN A 42 -4.82 -12.14 3.88
CA ASN A 42 -3.69 -12.92 3.36
C ASN A 42 -3.53 -12.76 1.83
N THR A 43 -4.64 -12.77 1.10
CA THR A 43 -4.63 -12.59 -0.34
C THR A 43 -4.21 -11.17 -0.71
N LEU A 44 -4.71 -10.16 0.01
CA LEU A 44 -4.32 -8.76 -0.19
C LEU A 44 -2.84 -8.54 0.11
N HIS A 45 -2.31 -9.11 1.19
CA HIS A 45 -0.90 -9.02 1.54
C HIS A 45 0.00 -9.39 0.35
N LEU A 46 -0.21 -10.58 -0.24
CA LEU A 46 0.57 -11.03 -1.39
C LEU A 46 0.34 -10.16 -2.64
N ARG A 47 -0.92 -9.81 -2.94
CA ARG A 47 -1.25 -8.99 -4.11
C ARG A 47 -0.59 -7.60 -4.07
N ILE A 48 -0.61 -6.96 -2.91
CA ILE A 48 0.01 -5.64 -2.71
C ILE A 48 1.53 -5.74 -2.87
N ILE A 49 2.16 -6.80 -2.33
CA ILE A 49 3.60 -7.03 -2.49
C ILE A 49 3.97 -7.20 -3.96
N PHE A 50 3.27 -8.07 -4.69
CA PHE A 50 3.54 -8.30 -6.12
C PHE A 50 3.35 -7.03 -6.94
N PHE A 51 2.24 -6.30 -6.72
CA PHE A 51 2.02 -5.01 -7.35
C PHE A 51 3.15 -4.02 -7.06
N GLY A 52 3.60 -3.95 -5.81
CA GLY A 52 4.70 -3.08 -5.40
C GLY A 52 6.05 -3.42 -6.01
N ARG A 53 6.25 -4.67 -6.43
CA ARG A 53 7.48 -5.10 -7.11
C ARG A 53 7.42 -4.78 -8.60
N GLU A 54 6.28 -5.03 -9.22
CA GLU A 54 6.12 -4.93 -10.67
C GLU A 54 5.82 -3.50 -11.14
N TYR A 55 4.91 -2.80 -10.47
CA TYR A 55 4.37 -1.53 -10.96
C TYR A 55 4.72 -0.32 -10.09
N CYS A 56 4.99 -0.52 -8.80
CA CYS A 56 5.20 0.58 -7.85
C CYS A 56 6.48 0.41 -7.00
N PRO A 57 7.66 0.36 -7.66
CA PRO A 57 8.93 0.13 -6.98
C PRO A 57 9.26 1.25 -5.98
N ALA A 58 10.18 0.97 -5.06
CA ALA A 58 10.62 1.98 -4.09
C ALA A 58 11.46 3.09 -4.76
N LYS A 59 12.42 2.69 -5.59
CA LYS A 59 13.34 3.56 -6.34
C LYS A 59 12.90 3.64 -7.80
N GLY A 60 13.06 4.81 -8.42
CA GLY A 60 12.71 5.02 -9.84
C GLY A 60 11.22 4.88 -10.15
N HIS A 61 10.36 5.08 -9.14
CA HIS A 61 8.91 5.02 -9.34
C HIS A 61 8.43 6.19 -10.20
N ASP A 62 7.82 5.87 -11.34
CA ASP A 62 7.07 6.83 -12.15
C ASP A 62 5.58 6.74 -11.77
N PRO A 63 5.04 7.70 -11.00
CA PRO A 63 3.65 7.67 -10.56
C PRO A 63 2.67 7.92 -11.71
N GLY A 64 3.09 8.55 -12.80
CA GLY A 64 2.28 8.77 -14.00
C GLY A 64 2.05 7.48 -14.80
N LYS A 65 2.98 6.53 -14.74
CA LYS A 65 2.87 5.20 -15.36
C LYS A 65 2.34 4.11 -14.43
N CYS A 66 2.22 4.40 -13.14
CA CYS A 66 1.72 3.45 -12.16
C CYS A 66 0.20 3.26 -12.31
N PRO A 67 -0.31 2.02 -12.48
CA PRO A 67 -1.75 1.79 -12.70
C PRO A 67 -2.67 2.33 -11.58
N ILE A 68 -2.18 2.37 -10.34
CA ILE A 68 -2.97 2.86 -9.19
C ILE A 68 -2.59 4.30 -8.84
N CYS A 69 -1.30 4.62 -8.75
CA CYS A 69 -0.89 5.96 -8.32
C CYS A 69 -1.33 7.02 -9.34
N SER A 70 -1.35 6.74 -10.64
CA SER A 70 -1.84 7.68 -11.66
C SER A 70 -3.30 8.09 -11.49
N VAL A 71 -4.11 7.28 -10.78
CA VAL A 71 -5.55 7.52 -10.59
C VAL A 71 -5.86 8.08 -9.20
N ILE A 72 -5.25 7.52 -8.15
CA ILE A 72 -5.58 7.85 -6.74
C ILE A 72 -4.36 8.22 -5.89
N GLY A 73 -3.18 8.35 -6.50
CA GLY A 73 -1.94 8.60 -5.79
C GLY A 73 -1.97 9.91 -5.01
N ARG A 74 -1.29 9.92 -3.86
CA ARG A 74 -1.00 11.14 -3.11
C ARG A 74 -0.42 12.23 -4.01
N ARG A 75 -0.84 13.48 -3.80
CA ARG A 75 -0.37 14.64 -4.58
C ARG A 75 1.14 14.82 -4.51
N GLU A 76 1.74 14.47 -3.37
CA GLU A 76 3.18 14.54 -3.13
C GLU A 76 4.00 13.63 -4.06
N LEU A 77 3.38 12.65 -4.72
CA LEU A 77 4.07 11.80 -5.69
C LEU A 77 4.32 12.51 -7.02
N PHE A 78 3.52 13.50 -7.38
CA PHE A 78 3.54 14.18 -8.68
C PHE A 78 4.26 15.53 -8.67
N ARG A 79 4.97 15.82 -7.58
CA ARG A 79 5.75 17.05 -7.40
C ARG A 79 7.20 16.84 -7.79
#